data_AF-A0A1P8B2Y1-F1
#
_entry.id   AF-A0A1P8B2Y1-F1
#
_cell.length_a   1.000
_cell.length_b   1.000
_cell.length_c   1.000
_cell.angle_alpha   90.00
_cell.angle_beta   90.00
_cell.angle_gamma   90.00
#
_symmetry.space_group_name_H-M   'P 1'
#
loop_
_entity.id
_entity.type
_entity.pdbx_description
1 polymer ?
#
loop_
_entity_poly.entity_id
_entity_poly.type
_entity_poly.pdbx_seq_one_letter_code
_entity_poly.pdbx_strand_id
1 'polypeptide(L)'
;MNHSKIGTIETVKELLNLEDKKDYNIDRPIYPRKILTATLCLFFFFFFFFSPICSVDCVMSSFDPPNHRYSALVLILLLLGFSVAAADDVSWTEDSSLESPGCTNKFQMVKVLNWVDGVEGDFLTGLTAQFGAALPSVPDQALRFPAAFVDPLDSCSHLSSRLDGHIALSIRGNCAFTEKAKHAEAAGASALLVINDKEDLDEMGCMEKDTSLNVSIPVLMISKSSGDALNKSMVDNKNVELLLYAPKRPAVDLTAGLLLLMAVGTVVVASLWSELTDPDQANESYSILAKDVSSAGTRKDDPEKEILDISVTGAVFFIVTASIFLLLLFYFMSSWFVWVLTIFFCIGGMQGMHNIIMAVILRKCRHLARKSVKLPLLGTMSVLSLLVNIVCLAFAVFWFIKRHTSYSWVGQDILGICLMITALQVVRLPNIKVATVLLCCAFVYDIFWVFISPLIFHESVMIVVAQGDSSTGESIPMLLRIPRFFDPWGGYDMIGFGDILFPGLLISFASRYDKIKKRVISNGYFLWLTIGYGIGLLLTYLGLYLMDGHGQPALLYIVPCTLGLAVILGLVRGELKELWNYGIEESESHTPEDPMPVA
;
A
#
# COMPACT_ATOMS: atom_id res chain seq x y z
N MET A 1 -43.16 -8.62 -33.33
CA MET A 1 -44.10 -8.93 -32.24
C MET A 1 -43.43 -10.00 -31.37
N ASN A 2 -43.14 -9.64 -30.12
CA ASN A 2 -42.86 -10.48 -28.94
C ASN A 2 -41.81 -11.62 -28.95
N HIS A 3 -40.71 -11.31 -28.24
CA HIS A 3 -40.25 -11.91 -26.98
C HIS A 3 -39.81 -13.38 -26.85
N SER A 4 -38.62 -13.50 -26.23
CA SER A 4 -38.16 -14.52 -25.25
C SER A 4 -37.71 -15.88 -25.80
N LYS A 5 -36.69 -16.58 -25.29
CA LYS A 5 -35.56 -16.35 -24.35
C LYS A 5 -34.84 -17.72 -24.23
N ILE A 6 -33.57 -17.70 -23.83
CA ILE A 6 -32.83 -18.76 -23.10
C ILE A 6 -32.23 -19.91 -23.93
N GLY A 7 -30.89 -19.98 -23.91
CA GLY A 7 -30.12 -21.16 -24.35
C GLY A 7 -28.60 -20.94 -24.43
N THR A 8 -28.01 -20.07 -23.59
CA THR A 8 -26.56 -19.78 -23.61
C THR A 8 -25.86 -20.43 -22.41
N ILE A 9 -26.00 -21.76 -22.22
CA ILE A 9 -25.26 -22.53 -21.18
C ILE A 9 -24.84 -23.92 -21.71
N GLU A 10 -24.74 -24.14 -23.02
CA GLU A 10 -24.32 -25.45 -23.58
C GLU A 10 -22.95 -25.44 -24.27
N THR A 11 -22.35 -24.27 -24.54
CA THR A 11 -21.07 -24.18 -25.26
C THR A 11 -19.82 -24.21 -24.36
N VAL A 12 -19.98 -24.27 -23.04
CA VAL A 12 -18.85 -24.33 -22.07
C VAL A 12 -18.63 -25.74 -21.52
N LYS A 13 -19.63 -26.63 -21.61
CA LYS A 13 -19.52 -28.03 -21.14
C LYS A 13 -18.80 -28.97 -22.11
N GLU A 14 -18.69 -28.62 -23.40
CA GLU A 14 -17.96 -29.43 -24.39
C GLU A 14 -16.43 -29.20 -24.39
N LEU A 15 -15.92 -28.19 -23.66
CA LEU A 15 -14.48 -27.92 -23.57
C LEU A 15 -13.79 -28.60 -22.37
N LEU A 16 -14.51 -29.38 -21.55
CA LEU A 16 -13.98 -29.99 -20.32
C LEU A 16 -13.93 -31.54 -20.29
N ASN A 17 -14.26 -32.23 -21.39
CA ASN A 17 -14.03 -33.69 -21.46
C ASN A 17 -12.63 -34.02 -21.97
N LEU A 18 -11.66 -34.10 -21.05
CA LEU A 18 -10.42 -34.86 -21.26
C LEU A 18 -10.64 -36.28 -20.71
N GLU A 19 -10.79 -37.23 -21.63
CA GLU A 19 -10.75 -38.66 -21.36
C GLU A 19 -9.35 -39.08 -20.89
N ASP A 20 -9.36 -39.93 -19.87
CA ASP A 20 -8.24 -40.70 -19.33
C ASP A 20 -7.41 -41.38 -20.43
N LYS A 21 -6.10 -41.09 -20.44
CA LYS A 21 -5.09 -42.08 -20.81
C LYS A 21 -3.76 -41.79 -20.12
N LYS A 22 -3.44 -42.66 -19.14
CA LYS A 22 -2.10 -42.84 -18.58
C LYS A 22 -1.12 -43.18 -19.71
N ASP A 23 -0.05 -42.41 -19.85
CA ASP A 23 1.28 -42.93 -20.14
C ASP A 23 2.37 -41.97 -19.64
N TYR A 24 3.29 -42.55 -18.88
CA TYR A 24 4.46 -41.91 -18.27
C TYR A 24 5.56 -41.73 -19.34
N ASN A 25 5.95 -40.50 -19.70
CA ASN A 25 7.36 -40.16 -19.97
C ASN A 25 7.65 -38.64 -20.10
N ILE A 26 8.37 -38.13 -19.11
CA ILE A 26 9.48 -37.16 -19.08
C ILE A 26 9.68 -36.17 -20.27
N ASP A 27 9.76 -34.88 -19.87
CA ASP A 27 10.40 -33.71 -20.50
C ASP A 27 9.82 -33.08 -21.79
N ARG A 28 9.01 -32.03 -21.60
CA ARG A 28 9.23 -30.68 -22.20
C ARG A 28 8.23 -29.63 -21.66
N PRO A 29 8.69 -28.48 -21.12
CA PRO A 29 7.78 -27.43 -20.66
C PRO A 29 7.20 -26.62 -21.83
N ILE A 30 5.89 -26.74 -22.04
CA ILE A 30 5.09 -25.83 -22.88
C ILE A 30 4.90 -24.52 -22.11
N TYR A 31 5.93 -23.67 -22.12
CA TYR A 31 5.94 -22.36 -21.43
C TYR A 31 6.02 -21.08 -22.30
N PRO A 32 6.16 -21.07 -23.65
CA PRO A 32 6.49 -19.81 -24.33
C PRO A 32 5.30 -18.86 -24.59
N ARG A 33 4.05 -19.36 -24.65
CA ARG A 33 2.89 -18.49 -25.00
C ARG A 33 2.31 -17.68 -23.84
N LYS A 34 2.36 -18.21 -22.61
CA LYS A 34 1.83 -17.50 -21.42
C LYS A 34 2.80 -16.45 -20.87
N ILE A 35 4.11 -16.69 -21.01
CA ILE A 35 5.17 -15.72 -20.68
C ILE A 35 5.05 -14.50 -21.58
N LEU A 36 4.81 -14.69 -22.89
CA LEU A 36 4.73 -13.59 -23.86
C LEU A 36 3.61 -12.59 -23.53
N THR A 37 2.42 -13.07 -23.12
CA THR A 37 1.29 -12.21 -22.74
C THR A 37 1.57 -11.45 -21.45
N ALA A 38 2.19 -12.09 -20.46
CA ALA A 38 2.61 -11.46 -19.21
C ALA A 38 3.69 -10.39 -19.44
N THR A 39 4.68 -10.68 -20.29
CA THR A 39 5.73 -9.74 -20.69
C THR A 39 5.17 -8.58 -21.50
N LEU A 40 4.16 -8.80 -22.35
CA LEU A 40 3.46 -7.73 -23.09
C LEU A 40 2.62 -6.83 -22.18
N CYS A 41 1.90 -7.38 -21.19
CA CYS A 41 1.18 -6.57 -20.20
C CYS A 41 2.11 -5.75 -19.32
N LEU A 42 3.24 -6.33 -18.90
CA LEU A 42 4.34 -5.60 -18.26
C LEU A 42 4.87 -4.50 -19.18
N PHE A 43 5.19 -4.81 -20.43
CA PHE A 43 5.69 -3.84 -21.38
C PHE A 43 4.71 -2.67 -21.57
N PHE A 44 3.39 -2.89 -21.64
CA PHE A 44 2.38 -1.83 -21.75
C PHE A 44 2.21 -1.01 -20.48
N PHE A 45 2.19 -1.63 -19.29
CA PHE A 45 2.13 -0.91 -18.01
C PHE A 45 3.38 -0.05 -17.79
N PHE A 46 4.54 -0.57 -18.19
CA PHE A 46 5.82 0.12 -18.09
C PHE A 46 6.04 1.17 -19.19
N PHE A 47 5.58 0.97 -20.43
CA PHE A 47 5.63 2.00 -21.48
C PHE A 47 4.81 3.24 -21.08
N PHE A 48 3.69 3.06 -20.35
CA PHE A 48 2.90 4.19 -19.86
C PHE A 48 3.58 4.99 -18.73
N PHE A 49 4.43 4.37 -17.90
CA PHE A 49 5.11 5.05 -16.78
C PHE A 49 6.57 5.46 -17.08
N PHE A 50 7.23 4.80 -18.03
CA PHE A 50 8.67 4.91 -18.27
C PHE A 50 9.04 5.30 -19.70
N SER A 51 8.09 5.70 -20.56
CA SER A 51 8.42 6.09 -21.94
C SER A 51 9.15 7.43 -22.13
N PRO A 52 9.32 8.38 -21.19
CA PRO A 52 10.23 9.51 -21.47
C PRO A 52 11.68 9.08 -21.17
N ILE A 53 12.16 8.07 -21.92
CA ILE A 53 13.57 7.68 -22.00
C ILE A 53 14.05 8.13 -23.37
N CYS A 54 14.28 9.43 -23.52
CA CYS A 54 15.36 10.04 -24.30
C CYS A 54 15.14 11.55 -24.38
N SER A 55 16.24 12.29 -24.28
CA SER A 55 16.34 13.74 -24.53
C SER A 55 15.84 14.63 -23.40
N VAL A 56 16.77 15.06 -22.54
CA VAL A 56 16.64 16.27 -21.74
C VAL A 56 17.77 17.21 -22.15
N ASP A 57 17.48 18.12 -23.08
CA ASP A 57 18.40 19.18 -23.46
C ASP A 57 18.22 20.42 -22.57
N CYS A 58 19.34 21.11 -22.39
CA CYS A 58 19.59 22.18 -21.43
C CYS A 58 19.43 23.53 -22.13
N VAL A 59 18.53 24.40 -21.66
CA VAL A 59 18.49 25.82 -22.05
C VAL A 59 18.63 26.68 -20.80
N MET A 60 19.54 27.65 -20.90
CA MET A 60 20.07 28.44 -19.80
C MET A 60 19.77 29.92 -20.07
N SER A 61 19.05 30.59 -19.18
CA SER A 61 18.89 32.05 -19.14
C SER A 61 18.85 32.55 -17.68
N SER A 62 19.10 33.84 -17.48
CA SER A 62 19.89 34.38 -16.36
C SER A 62 19.18 35.40 -15.45
N PHE A 63 19.56 35.38 -14.15
CA PHE A 63 19.36 36.38 -13.05
C PHE A 63 17.91 36.63 -12.57
N ASP A 64 17.52 36.66 -11.28
CA ASP A 64 18.05 37.24 -10.03
C ASP A 64 17.54 36.43 -8.76
N PRO A 65 17.94 36.71 -7.49
CA PRO A 65 17.63 35.83 -6.34
C PRO A 65 16.23 36.03 -5.72
N PRO A 66 15.53 34.98 -5.19
CA PRO A 66 14.17 35.11 -4.66
C PRO A 66 14.03 35.09 -3.12
N ASN A 67 12.83 35.54 -2.71
CA ASN A 67 12.34 35.86 -1.37
C ASN A 67 12.09 34.68 -0.41
N HIS A 68 12.41 34.92 0.88
CA HIS A 68 12.36 34.02 2.04
C HIS A 68 10.98 33.48 2.50
N ARG A 69 9.86 33.78 1.81
CA ARG A 69 8.51 33.55 2.36
C ARG A 69 7.98 32.10 2.20
N TYR A 70 8.55 31.32 1.29
CA TYR A 70 8.07 29.97 0.96
C TYR A 70 8.53 28.87 1.94
N SER A 71 9.70 29.05 2.57
CA SER A 71 10.27 28.07 3.52
C SER A 71 9.47 27.98 4.83
N ALA A 72 8.94 29.12 5.29
CA ALA A 72 8.16 29.18 6.53
C ALA A 72 6.78 28.50 6.39
N LEU A 73 6.18 28.49 5.19
CA LEU A 73 4.84 27.98 4.97
C LEU A 73 4.82 26.45 4.82
N VAL A 74 5.87 25.87 4.22
CA VAL A 74 6.13 24.43 4.23
C VAL A 74 6.35 23.93 5.67
N LEU A 75 7.09 24.69 6.48
CA LEU A 75 7.29 24.38 7.90
C LEU A 75 5.97 24.44 8.70
N ILE A 76 5.09 25.41 8.42
CA ILE A 76 3.78 25.53 9.08
C ILE A 76 2.84 24.38 8.69
N LEU A 77 2.83 23.95 7.42
CA LEU A 77 2.04 22.79 6.97
C LEU A 77 2.56 21.47 7.56
N LEU A 78 3.87 21.31 7.72
CA LEU A 78 4.48 20.17 8.42
C LEU A 78 4.16 20.16 9.92
N LEU A 79 4.05 21.34 10.55
CA LEU A 79 3.70 21.47 11.97
C LEU A 79 2.19 21.27 12.25
N LEU A 80 1.31 21.60 11.30
CA LEU A 80 -0.12 21.32 11.42
C LEU A 80 -0.44 19.81 11.39
N GLY A 81 0.41 19.00 10.74
CA GLY A 81 0.33 17.54 10.78
C GLY A 81 0.55 16.93 12.18
N PHE A 82 1.16 17.67 13.11
CA PHE A 82 1.38 17.22 14.49
C PHE A 82 0.18 17.44 15.43
N SER A 83 -0.83 18.24 15.03
CA SER A 83 -1.84 18.77 15.97
C SER A 83 -3.18 18.02 15.99
N VAL A 84 -3.37 16.96 15.19
CA VAL A 84 -4.65 16.22 15.17
C VAL A 84 -4.40 14.73 15.37
N ALA A 85 -4.20 14.33 16.61
CA ALA A 85 -4.33 12.95 17.07
C ALA A 85 -4.85 12.94 18.51
N ALA A 86 -6.07 13.45 18.68
CA ALA A 86 -6.91 13.16 19.83
C ALA A 86 -8.26 12.74 19.27
N ALA A 87 -8.41 11.44 18.99
CA ALA A 87 -9.71 10.85 18.74
C ALA A 87 -10.21 10.34 20.09
N ASP A 88 -11.28 10.96 20.57
CA ASP A 88 -12.05 10.49 21.72
C ASP A 88 -12.73 9.16 21.40
N ASP A 89 -12.79 8.29 22.40
CA ASP A 89 -13.36 6.94 22.32
C ASP A 89 -14.85 6.98 21.92
N VAL A 90 -15.17 6.42 20.75
CA VAL A 90 -16.53 5.98 20.43
C VAL A 90 -16.45 4.52 20.00
N SER A 91 -16.55 3.62 20.96
CA SER A 91 -16.78 2.20 20.71
C SER A 91 -18.25 1.98 20.38
N TRP A 92 -18.53 1.67 19.11
CA TRP A 92 -19.80 1.05 18.73
C TRP A 92 -19.69 -0.44 19.02
N THR A 93 -20.36 -0.89 20.07
CA THR A 93 -20.65 -2.31 20.27
C THR A 93 -21.93 -2.63 19.50
N GLU A 94 -21.82 -3.45 18.45
CA GLU A 94 -22.99 -4.17 17.96
C GLU A 94 -23.35 -5.25 19.00
N ASP A 95 -24.41 -4.98 19.74
CA ASP A 95 -25.14 -5.94 20.56
C ASP A 95 -25.65 -7.08 19.67
N SER A 96 -25.22 -8.33 19.92
CA SER A 96 -26.09 -9.53 19.95
C SER A 96 -25.29 -10.84 20.00
N SER A 97 -24.75 -11.20 21.16
CA SER A 97 -24.63 -12.60 21.53
C SER A 97 -24.85 -12.73 23.04
N LEU A 98 -25.66 -13.71 23.44
CA LEU A 98 -26.09 -13.94 24.83
C LEU A 98 -24.89 -13.91 25.79
N GLU A 99 -24.85 -12.93 26.70
CA GLU A 99 -23.87 -12.89 27.79
C GLU A 99 -24.17 -14.02 28.80
N SER A 100 -23.55 -15.19 28.61
CA SER A 100 -23.53 -16.23 29.65
C SER A 100 -22.41 -15.95 30.67
N PRO A 101 -22.66 -16.13 31.98
CA PRO A 101 -21.65 -15.88 33.00
C PRO A 101 -20.45 -16.82 32.82
N GLY A 102 -19.27 -16.23 32.58
CA GLY A 102 -18.01 -16.94 32.31
C GLY A 102 -17.55 -16.92 30.84
N CYS A 103 -18.34 -16.33 29.93
CA CYS A 103 -18.07 -16.26 28.49
C CYS A 103 -18.13 -14.81 27.97
N THR A 104 -17.48 -13.89 28.68
CA THR A 104 -17.54 -12.44 28.40
C THR A 104 -16.20 -11.87 27.94
N ASN A 105 -15.16 -12.70 27.82
CA ASN A 105 -13.86 -12.21 27.40
C ASN A 105 -13.89 -11.85 25.91
N LYS A 106 -13.29 -10.72 25.57
CA LYS A 106 -13.04 -10.37 24.17
C LYS A 106 -11.89 -11.21 23.64
N PHE A 107 -11.98 -11.57 22.35
CA PHE A 107 -10.86 -12.19 21.65
C PHE A 107 -9.67 -11.22 21.61
N GLN A 108 -8.51 -11.74 22.00
CA GLN A 108 -7.24 -11.03 22.03
C GLN A 108 -6.17 -11.89 21.40
N MET A 109 -5.37 -11.26 20.53
CA MET A 109 -4.17 -11.87 19.99
C MET A 109 -3.13 -12.06 21.10
N VAL A 110 -2.45 -13.20 21.07
CA VAL A 110 -1.48 -13.65 22.09
C VAL A 110 -0.13 -13.87 21.44
N LYS A 111 0.92 -13.35 22.07
CA LYS A 111 2.29 -13.75 21.76
C LYS A 111 2.68 -14.93 22.63
N VAL A 112 3.05 -16.01 21.96
CA VAL A 112 3.55 -17.24 22.58
C VAL A 112 5.05 -17.29 22.34
N LEU A 113 5.81 -16.82 23.33
CA LEU A 113 7.27 -16.96 23.29
C LEU A 113 7.61 -18.43 23.58
N ASN A 114 8.54 -19.01 22.82
CA ASN A 114 8.99 -20.37 23.03
C ASN A 114 10.50 -20.44 23.24
N TRP A 115 10.89 -21.40 24.07
CA TRP A 115 12.28 -21.79 24.23
C TRP A 115 12.42 -23.29 24.03
N VAL A 116 13.41 -23.68 23.25
CA VAL A 116 13.77 -25.07 23.01
C VAL A 116 15.16 -25.30 23.60
N ASP A 117 15.25 -26.15 24.62
CA ASP A 117 16.48 -26.40 25.40
C ASP A 117 17.15 -25.11 25.91
N GLY A 118 16.33 -24.14 26.32
CA GLY A 118 16.78 -22.85 26.84
C GLY A 118 17.14 -21.79 25.78
N VAL A 119 17.12 -22.15 24.49
CA VAL A 119 17.32 -21.19 23.38
C VAL A 119 15.98 -20.59 22.96
N GLU A 120 15.88 -19.27 22.96
CA GLU A 120 14.68 -18.54 22.53
C GLU A 120 14.49 -18.70 21.01
N GLY A 121 13.29 -19.15 20.62
CA GLY A 121 12.86 -19.23 19.23
C GLY A 121 12.01 -18.02 18.82
N ASP A 122 11.57 -18.02 17.55
CA ASP A 122 10.60 -17.03 17.06
C ASP A 122 9.28 -17.16 17.80
N PHE A 123 8.62 -16.03 18.10
CA PHE A 123 7.33 -16.07 18.78
C PHE A 123 6.24 -16.66 17.87
N LEU A 124 5.31 -17.41 18.45
CA LEU A 124 4.13 -17.91 17.76
C LEU A 124 2.96 -16.96 18.03
N THR A 125 2.04 -16.88 17.07
CA THR A 125 0.83 -16.07 17.19
C THR A 125 -0.34 -16.96 17.57
N GLY A 126 -1.11 -16.56 18.58
CA GLY A 126 -2.33 -17.24 18.98
C GLY A 126 -3.51 -16.31 19.23
N LEU A 127 -4.68 -16.89 19.43
CA LEU A 127 -5.94 -16.18 19.73
C LEU A 127 -6.57 -16.76 21.00
N THR A 128 -6.93 -15.91 21.94
CA THR A 128 -7.63 -16.33 23.18
C THR A 128 -9.05 -16.82 22.92
N ALA A 129 -9.64 -17.54 23.87
CA ALA A 129 -11.07 -17.86 23.89
C ALA A 129 -11.93 -16.76 24.54
N GLN A 130 -13.25 -16.82 24.36
CA GLN A 130 -14.22 -15.97 25.09
C GLN A 130 -14.33 -16.30 26.59
N PHE A 131 -13.67 -17.37 27.03
CA PHE A 131 -13.69 -17.89 28.39
C PHE A 131 -12.28 -18.21 28.88
N GLY A 132 -12.13 -18.51 30.18
CA GLY A 132 -10.83 -18.74 30.80
C GLY A 132 -10.26 -17.48 31.47
N ALA A 133 -9.09 -17.62 32.08
CA ALA A 133 -8.39 -16.49 32.69
C ALA A 133 -7.75 -15.57 31.65
N ALA A 134 -7.76 -14.27 31.95
CA ALA A 134 -7.09 -13.26 31.15
C ALA A 134 -5.56 -13.40 31.24
N LEU A 135 -4.88 -13.15 30.13
CA LEU A 135 -3.43 -13.11 30.08
C LEU A 135 -2.90 -11.72 30.45
N PRO A 136 -1.70 -11.64 31.06
CA PRO A 136 -1.05 -10.36 31.31
C PRO A 136 -0.68 -9.68 29.99
N SER A 137 -0.64 -8.35 29.99
CA SER A 137 -0.31 -7.57 28.80
C SER A 137 1.18 -7.32 28.59
N VAL A 138 2.02 -7.61 29.60
CA VAL A 138 3.46 -7.37 29.59
C VAL A 138 4.17 -8.70 29.85
N PRO A 139 5.25 -9.03 29.11
CA PRO A 139 5.95 -10.30 29.26
C PRO A 139 6.54 -10.51 30.66
N ASP A 140 7.00 -9.45 31.34
CA ASP A 140 7.59 -9.54 32.69
C ASP A 140 6.60 -10.00 33.77
N GLN A 141 5.29 -9.90 33.50
CA GLN A 141 4.22 -10.37 34.38
C GLN A 141 3.75 -11.79 34.01
N ALA A 142 4.17 -12.30 32.85
CA ALA A 142 3.83 -13.63 32.39
C ALA A 142 4.80 -14.67 32.97
N LEU A 143 4.24 -15.81 33.35
CA LEU A 143 5.01 -16.93 33.85
C LEU A 143 5.35 -17.88 32.68
N ARG A 144 6.58 -18.38 32.71
CA ARG A 144 7.09 -19.38 31.78
C ARG A 144 6.82 -20.77 32.34
N PHE A 145 6.23 -21.65 31.54
CA PHE A 145 5.92 -23.02 31.93
C PHE A 145 6.37 -24.01 30.83
N PRO A 146 6.81 -25.23 31.21
CA PRO A 146 7.02 -26.31 30.26
C PRO A 146 5.71 -26.68 29.56
N ALA A 147 5.79 -27.02 28.28
CA ALA A 147 4.65 -27.49 27.50
C ALA A 147 4.66 -29.01 27.38
N ALA A 148 3.48 -29.63 27.44
CA ALA A 148 3.32 -31.08 27.34
C ALA A 148 2.08 -31.43 26.51
N PHE A 149 2.23 -32.40 25.61
CA PHE A 149 1.08 -32.98 24.92
C PHE A 149 0.20 -33.76 25.89
N VAL A 150 -1.11 -33.57 25.74
CA VAL A 150 -2.13 -34.27 26.51
C VAL A 150 -2.41 -35.66 25.95
N ASP A 151 -2.89 -36.57 26.80
CA ASP A 151 -3.33 -37.91 26.38
C ASP A 151 -4.73 -38.20 26.94
N PRO A 152 -5.78 -38.32 26.09
CA PRO A 152 -5.72 -38.28 24.63
C PRO A 152 -5.46 -36.87 24.07
N LEU A 153 -4.81 -36.80 22.90
CA LEU A 153 -4.35 -35.56 22.27
C LEU A 153 -5.44 -34.51 22.00
N ASP A 154 -6.70 -34.93 21.89
CA ASP A 154 -7.83 -34.04 21.63
C ASP A 154 -8.47 -33.47 22.91
N SER A 155 -8.03 -33.89 24.10
CA SER A 155 -8.64 -33.50 25.39
C SER A 155 -10.16 -33.68 25.47
N CYS A 156 -10.74 -34.58 24.67
CA CYS A 156 -12.19 -34.78 24.64
C CYS A 156 -12.69 -35.74 25.74
N SER A 157 -11.78 -36.43 26.43
CA SER A 157 -12.07 -37.21 27.62
C SER A 157 -11.09 -36.87 28.74
N HIS A 158 -11.29 -37.50 29.91
CA HIS A 158 -10.38 -37.38 31.04
C HIS A 158 -8.93 -37.66 30.62
N LEU A 159 -8.01 -36.77 31.03
CA LEU A 159 -6.60 -36.88 30.70
C LEU A 159 -5.90 -37.88 31.63
N SER A 160 -5.02 -38.72 31.07
CA SER A 160 -4.30 -39.75 31.82
C SER A 160 -3.09 -39.19 32.59
N SER A 161 -2.52 -38.08 32.10
CA SER A 161 -1.35 -37.43 32.68
C SER A 161 -1.73 -36.26 33.59
N ARG A 162 -0.98 -36.10 34.68
CA ARG A 162 -1.06 -34.92 35.54
C ARG A 162 -0.19 -33.81 34.96
N LEU A 163 -0.74 -32.62 34.83
CA LEU A 163 -0.15 -31.47 34.12
C LEU A 163 0.19 -30.31 35.05
N ASP A 164 0.35 -30.57 36.35
CA ASP A 164 0.72 -29.56 37.34
C ASP A 164 1.94 -28.74 36.86
N GLY A 165 1.75 -27.43 36.69
CA GLY A 165 2.80 -26.51 36.25
C GLY A 165 3.19 -26.63 34.78
N HIS A 166 2.40 -27.32 33.95
CA HIS A 166 2.62 -27.45 32.51
C HIS A 166 1.51 -26.77 31.70
N ILE A 167 1.86 -26.32 30.50
CA ILE A 167 0.90 -25.87 29.49
C ILE A 167 0.46 -27.10 28.69
N ALA A 168 -0.85 -27.36 28.69
CA ALA A 168 -1.46 -28.48 27.98
C ALA A 168 -1.52 -28.18 26.48
N LEU A 169 -0.88 -29.01 25.66
CA LEU A 169 -1.01 -28.96 24.19
C LEU A 169 -2.05 -29.97 23.72
N SER A 170 -3.11 -29.48 23.07
CA SER A 170 -4.22 -30.29 22.55
C SER A 170 -4.49 -29.97 21.08
N ILE A 171 -5.00 -30.92 20.32
CA ILE A 171 -5.54 -30.65 18.97
C ILE A 171 -7.04 -30.28 19.02
N ARG A 172 -7.54 -29.61 17.97
CA ARG A 172 -8.94 -29.16 17.84
C ARG A 172 -9.99 -30.26 18.07
N GLY A 173 -9.78 -31.50 17.64
CA GLY A 173 -10.68 -32.64 17.91
C GLY A 173 -12.16 -32.40 17.54
N ASN A 174 -13.07 -33.19 18.12
CA ASN A 174 -14.52 -33.19 17.78
C ASN A 174 -15.46 -32.76 18.94
N CYS A 175 -14.91 -32.42 20.10
CA CYS A 175 -15.66 -31.93 21.27
C CYS A 175 -15.61 -30.40 21.38
N ALA A 176 -16.44 -29.82 22.25
CA ALA A 176 -16.47 -28.38 22.46
C ALA A 176 -15.16 -27.87 23.09
N PHE A 177 -14.73 -26.64 22.75
CA PHE A 177 -13.53 -26.03 23.32
C PHE A 177 -13.62 -25.87 24.84
N THR A 178 -14.82 -25.59 25.34
CA THR A 178 -15.10 -25.47 26.77
C THR A 178 -14.91 -26.79 27.52
N GLU A 179 -15.21 -27.93 26.90
CA GLU A 179 -14.98 -29.26 27.47
C GLU A 179 -13.48 -29.58 27.56
N LYS A 180 -12.71 -29.26 26.51
CA LYS A 180 -11.25 -29.43 26.52
C LYS A 180 -10.59 -28.67 27.65
N ALA A 181 -11.00 -27.41 27.83
CA ALA A 181 -10.48 -26.55 28.89
C ALA A 181 -10.77 -27.12 30.29
N LYS A 182 -11.98 -27.65 30.52
CA LYS A 182 -12.33 -28.32 31.77
C LYS A 182 -11.47 -29.56 32.04
N HIS A 183 -11.22 -30.39 31.02
CA HIS A 183 -10.36 -31.57 31.19
C HIS A 183 -8.89 -31.20 31.45
N ALA A 184 -8.37 -30.19 30.76
CA ALA A 184 -7.00 -29.69 30.99
C ALA A 184 -6.85 -29.07 32.39
N GLU A 185 -7.81 -28.26 32.82
CA GLU A 185 -7.84 -27.67 34.16
C GLU A 185 -7.94 -28.76 35.25
N ALA A 186 -8.81 -29.76 35.06
CA ALA A 186 -8.94 -30.88 35.99
C ALA A 186 -7.65 -31.71 36.12
N ALA A 187 -6.82 -31.74 35.06
CA ALA A 187 -5.51 -32.37 35.07
C ALA A 187 -4.40 -31.51 35.72
N GLY A 188 -4.72 -30.28 36.14
CA GLY A 188 -3.79 -29.37 36.82
C GLY A 188 -2.97 -28.46 35.89
N ALA A 189 -3.34 -28.36 34.61
CA ALA A 189 -2.62 -27.53 33.65
C ALA A 189 -2.63 -26.04 34.02
N SER A 190 -1.54 -25.33 33.73
CA SER A 190 -1.44 -23.88 33.94
C SER A 190 -2.15 -23.07 32.85
N ALA A 191 -2.27 -23.63 31.64
CA ALA A 191 -3.01 -23.08 30.50
C ALA A 191 -3.30 -24.19 29.48
N LEU A 192 -4.26 -23.95 28.59
CA LEU A 192 -4.56 -24.82 27.45
C LEU A 192 -4.20 -24.12 26.13
N LEU A 193 -3.38 -24.79 25.32
CA LEU A 193 -3.01 -24.38 23.96
C LEU A 193 -3.61 -25.37 22.95
N VAL A 194 -4.56 -24.90 22.15
CA VAL A 194 -5.23 -25.70 21.12
C VAL A 194 -4.55 -25.49 19.76
N ILE A 195 -4.07 -26.57 19.15
CA ILE A 195 -3.51 -26.56 17.79
C ILE A 195 -4.65 -26.72 16.78
N ASN A 196 -4.77 -25.75 15.89
CA ASN A 196 -5.80 -25.78 14.86
C ASN A 196 -5.46 -26.78 13.74
N ASP A 197 -6.50 -27.21 13.00
CA ASP A 197 -6.36 -28.06 11.80
C ASP A 197 -6.11 -27.26 10.52
N LYS A 198 -6.22 -25.94 10.59
CA LYS A 198 -5.99 -24.94 9.52
C LYS A 198 -4.92 -23.93 9.95
N GLU A 199 -4.46 -23.12 9.00
CA GLU A 199 -3.53 -22.02 9.29
C GLU A 199 -4.22 -20.82 9.97
N ASP A 200 -5.45 -20.50 9.55
CA ASP A 200 -6.24 -19.45 10.18
C ASP A 200 -6.64 -19.82 11.62
N LEU A 201 -6.73 -18.82 12.49
CA LEU A 201 -7.17 -18.99 13.88
C LEU A 201 -8.69 -18.85 13.95
N ASP A 202 -9.35 -19.84 14.56
CA ASP A 202 -10.79 -19.81 14.75
C ASP A 202 -11.16 -19.18 16.11
N GLU A 203 -12.24 -18.42 16.12
CA GLU A 203 -12.83 -17.88 17.33
C GLU A 203 -13.43 -18.98 18.21
N MET A 204 -12.83 -19.19 19.40
CA MET A 204 -13.33 -20.15 20.39
C MET A 204 -14.41 -19.51 21.27
N GLY A 205 -15.65 -19.53 20.78
CA GLY A 205 -16.84 -19.08 21.50
C GLY A 205 -17.47 -20.15 22.41
N CYS A 206 -18.41 -19.72 23.23
CA CYS A 206 -19.23 -20.60 24.07
C CYS A 206 -20.49 -21.08 23.34
N MET A 207 -21.03 -22.23 23.74
CA MET A 207 -22.29 -22.75 23.21
C MET A 207 -23.48 -22.41 24.11
N GLU A 208 -24.71 -22.42 23.58
CA GLU A 208 -25.93 -22.15 24.36
C GLU A 208 -26.13 -23.07 25.58
N LYS A 209 -25.51 -24.25 25.58
CA LYS A 209 -25.55 -25.21 26.69
C LYS A 209 -24.59 -24.86 27.84
N ASP A 210 -23.71 -23.89 27.65
CA ASP A 210 -22.73 -23.44 28.64
C ASP A 210 -23.32 -22.32 29.52
N THR A 211 -24.29 -22.66 30.37
CA THR A 211 -25.01 -21.68 31.21
C THR A 211 -24.24 -21.19 32.45
N SER A 212 -23.15 -21.87 32.82
CA SER A 212 -22.23 -21.44 33.89
C SER A 212 -20.83 -22.01 33.63
N LEU A 213 -19.98 -21.24 32.96
CA LEU A 213 -18.60 -21.67 32.69
C LEU A 213 -17.66 -21.16 33.79
N ASN A 214 -16.94 -22.07 34.44
CA ASN A 214 -15.91 -21.71 35.41
C ASN A 214 -14.60 -22.39 34.99
N VAL A 215 -13.86 -21.74 34.10
CA VAL A 215 -12.52 -22.14 33.66
C VAL A 215 -11.58 -21.04 34.14
N SER A 216 -10.64 -21.38 35.01
CA SER A 216 -9.71 -20.45 35.66
C SER A 216 -8.33 -20.40 34.99
N ILE A 217 -8.10 -21.26 34.01
CA ILE A 217 -6.85 -21.29 33.23
C ILE A 217 -7.01 -20.48 31.94
N PRO A 218 -5.94 -19.85 31.41
CA PRO A 218 -5.97 -19.25 30.08
C PRO A 218 -6.15 -20.32 29.00
N VAL A 219 -6.94 -20.00 27.97
CA VAL A 219 -7.19 -20.87 26.82
C VAL A 219 -6.91 -20.08 25.55
N LEU A 220 -6.05 -20.62 24.68
CA LEU A 220 -5.74 -20.01 23.39
C LEU A 220 -5.54 -21.04 22.28
N MET A 221 -5.73 -20.60 21.04
CA MET A 221 -5.50 -21.38 19.83
C MET A 221 -4.26 -20.88 19.09
N ILE A 222 -3.52 -21.78 18.44
CA ILE A 222 -2.42 -21.47 17.53
C ILE A 222 -2.62 -22.14 16.17
N SER A 223 -1.95 -21.63 15.14
CA SER A 223 -2.02 -22.16 13.77
C SER A 223 -1.46 -23.58 13.70
N LYS A 224 -1.87 -24.31 12.65
CA LYS A 224 -1.34 -25.64 12.37
C LYS A 224 0.19 -25.64 12.22
N SER A 225 0.75 -24.76 11.39
CA SER A 225 2.21 -24.63 11.20
C SER A 225 2.97 -24.39 12.52
N SER A 226 2.43 -23.56 13.40
CA SER A 226 3.00 -23.29 14.73
C SER A 226 2.96 -24.53 15.62
N GLY A 227 1.85 -25.26 15.62
CA GLY A 227 1.69 -26.51 16.35
C GLY A 227 2.62 -27.61 15.83
N ASP A 228 2.79 -27.73 14.52
CA ASP A 228 3.70 -28.70 13.89
C ASP A 228 5.17 -28.41 14.25
N ALA A 229 5.56 -27.14 14.36
CA ALA A 229 6.90 -26.74 14.79
C ALA A 229 7.18 -27.13 16.25
N LEU A 230 6.21 -26.91 17.14
CA LEU A 230 6.29 -27.35 18.53
C LEU A 230 6.33 -28.89 18.63
N ASN A 231 5.47 -29.57 17.88
CA ASN A 231 5.40 -31.02 17.83
C ASN A 231 6.73 -31.64 17.41
N LYS A 232 7.33 -31.12 16.33
CA LYS A 232 8.66 -31.56 15.87
C LYS A 232 9.71 -31.45 16.96
N SER A 233 9.72 -30.34 17.70
CA SER A 233 10.70 -30.10 18.76
C SER A 233 10.51 -31.05 19.95
N MET A 234 9.26 -31.36 20.31
CA MET A 234 8.95 -32.30 21.39
C MET A 234 9.21 -33.76 21.01
N VAL A 235 8.94 -34.16 19.75
CA VAL A 235 9.27 -35.51 19.24
C VAL A 235 10.78 -35.76 19.25
N ASP A 236 11.58 -34.72 19.04
CA ASP A 236 13.03 -34.76 19.16
C ASP A 236 13.53 -34.83 20.63
N ASN A 237 12.63 -35.05 21.61
CA ASN A 237 12.89 -35.07 23.06
C ASN A 237 13.55 -33.80 23.60
N LYS A 238 13.29 -32.65 22.97
CA LYS A 238 13.76 -31.35 23.47
C LYS A 238 12.81 -30.80 24.52
N ASN A 239 13.35 -30.05 25.49
CA ASN A 239 12.53 -29.36 26.48
C ASN A 239 11.95 -28.09 25.87
N VAL A 240 10.63 -28.02 25.75
CA VAL A 240 9.91 -26.87 25.19
C VAL A 240 9.19 -26.14 26.32
N GLU A 241 9.52 -24.87 26.49
CA GLU A 241 8.88 -23.98 27.47
C GLU A 241 8.22 -22.81 26.76
N LEU A 242 7.03 -22.42 27.23
CA LEU A 242 6.24 -21.35 26.64
C LEU A 242 5.92 -20.26 27.67
N LEU A 243 5.87 -19.02 27.20
CA LEU A 243 5.39 -17.86 27.95
C LEU A 243 4.30 -17.17 27.13
N LEU A 244 3.15 -16.95 27.78
CA LEU A 244 1.92 -16.47 27.14
C LEU A 244 1.61 -15.05 27.64
N TYR A 245 1.49 -14.09 26.73
CA TYR A 245 1.04 -12.74 27.08
C TYR A 245 0.25 -12.11 25.92
N ALA A 246 -0.68 -11.21 26.26
CA ALA A 246 -1.58 -10.55 25.32
C ALA A 246 -1.28 -9.04 25.26
N PRO A 247 -0.29 -8.61 24.47
CA PRO A 247 0.09 -7.21 24.42
C PRO A 247 -1.02 -6.35 23.81
N LYS A 248 -1.34 -5.24 24.49
CA LYS A 248 -2.27 -4.23 23.99
C LYS A 248 -1.55 -3.37 22.95
N ARG A 249 -2.22 -3.12 21.82
CA ARG A 249 -1.72 -2.17 20.81
C ARG A 249 -1.83 -0.74 21.36
N PRO A 250 -0.80 0.11 21.15
CA PRO A 250 -0.89 1.52 21.54
C PRO A 250 -2.00 2.22 20.75
N ALA A 251 -2.72 3.14 21.38
CA ALA A 251 -3.79 3.91 20.73
C ALA A 251 -3.25 4.96 19.73
N VAL A 252 -2.04 5.48 19.99
CA VAL A 252 -1.38 6.47 19.14
C VAL A 252 -0.16 5.83 18.49
N ASP A 253 -0.20 5.67 17.17
CA ASP A 253 0.96 5.21 16.41
C ASP A 253 1.72 6.40 15.83
N LEU A 254 2.89 6.67 16.39
CA LEU A 254 3.82 7.68 15.86
C LEU A 254 4.24 7.35 14.43
N THR A 255 4.34 6.06 14.10
CA THR A 255 4.72 5.58 12.77
C THR A 255 3.71 6.02 11.71
N ALA A 256 2.41 5.92 12.01
CA ALA A 256 1.36 6.41 11.11
C ALA A 256 1.46 7.93 10.87
N GLY A 257 1.76 8.71 11.91
CA GLY A 257 1.99 10.16 11.79
C GLY A 257 3.20 10.50 10.90
N LEU A 258 4.28 9.72 10.99
CA LEU A 258 5.46 9.88 10.12
C LEU A 258 5.14 9.51 8.67
N LEU A 259 4.40 8.43 8.42
CA LEU A 259 3.95 8.05 7.08
C LEU A 259 3.05 9.12 6.45
N LEU A 260 2.10 9.65 7.21
CA LEU A 260 1.26 10.78 6.81
C LEU A 260 2.13 11.97 6.36
N LEU A 261 3.14 12.33 7.17
CA LEU A 261 4.03 13.44 6.87
C LEU A 261 4.84 13.21 5.59
N MET A 262 5.35 12.00 5.39
CA MET A 262 6.09 11.64 4.18
C MET A 262 5.18 11.67 2.94
N ALA A 263 3.96 11.15 3.04
CA ALA A 263 3.00 11.12 1.94
C ALA A 263 2.59 12.55 1.52
N VAL A 264 2.16 13.37 2.47
CA VAL A 264 1.79 14.78 2.22
C VAL A 264 2.99 15.58 1.74
N GLY A 265 4.16 15.41 2.38
CA GLY A 265 5.40 16.07 2.00
C GLY A 265 5.81 15.76 0.57
N THR A 266 5.69 14.49 0.15
CA THR A 266 6.00 14.06 -1.23
C THR A 266 5.12 14.77 -2.25
N VAL A 267 3.81 14.82 -2.02
CA VAL A 267 2.86 15.50 -2.91
C VAL A 267 3.12 17.00 -2.97
N VAL A 268 3.39 17.64 -1.85
CA VAL A 268 3.69 19.08 -1.78
C VAL A 268 4.99 19.40 -2.53
N VAL A 269 6.06 18.64 -2.28
CA VAL A 269 7.35 18.82 -2.96
C VAL A 269 7.19 18.61 -4.47
N ALA A 270 6.45 17.60 -4.90
CA ALA A 270 6.19 17.36 -6.32
C ALA A 270 5.36 18.50 -6.96
N SER A 271 4.31 18.96 -6.29
CA SER A 271 3.40 20.01 -6.79
C SER A 271 4.07 21.38 -6.87
N LEU A 272 5.08 21.63 -6.04
CA LEU A 272 5.88 22.86 -6.01
C LEU A 272 7.24 22.69 -6.69
N TRP A 273 7.49 21.55 -7.34
CA TRP A 273 8.81 21.19 -7.85
C TRP A 273 9.38 22.24 -8.81
N SER A 274 8.56 22.71 -9.75
CA SER A 274 8.98 23.72 -10.74
C SER A 274 9.53 24.99 -10.07
N GLU A 275 8.95 25.42 -8.95
CA GLU A 275 9.43 26.58 -8.18
C GLU A 275 10.71 26.27 -7.40
N LEU A 276 10.85 25.03 -6.93
CA LEU A 276 11.99 24.57 -6.17
C LEU A 276 13.23 24.34 -7.04
N THR A 277 13.10 24.17 -8.34
CA THR A 277 14.26 23.87 -9.20
C THR A 277 14.57 24.98 -10.19
N ASP A 278 13.56 25.63 -10.76
CA ASP A 278 13.78 26.69 -11.73
C ASP A 278 12.59 27.68 -11.79
N PRO A 279 12.60 28.76 -10.99
CA PRO A 279 11.55 29.78 -10.98
C PRO A 279 11.35 30.45 -12.35
N ASP A 280 12.42 30.51 -13.15
CA ASP A 280 12.42 31.17 -14.46
C ASP A 280 11.82 30.23 -15.53
N GLN A 281 12.15 28.93 -15.49
CA GLN A 281 11.46 27.92 -16.31
C GLN A 281 10.01 27.68 -15.86
N ALA A 282 9.66 27.92 -14.59
CA ALA A 282 8.27 27.91 -14.15
C ALA A 282 7.48 29.08 -14.77
N ASN A 283 8.08 30.27 -14.86
CA ASN A 283 7.50 31.42 -15.56
C ASN A 283 7.51 31.26 -17.08
N GLU A 284 8.52 30.61 -17.65
CA GLU A 284 8.63 30.36 -19.08
C GLU A 284 7.72 29.20 -19.51
N SER A 285 7.68 28.07 -18.79
CA SER A 285 6.70 26.99 -18.98
C SER A 285 5.28 27.47 -18.71
N TYR A 286 5.08 28.46 -17.84
CA TYR A 286 3.82 29.20 -17.72
C TYR A 286 3.54 30.07 -18.94
N SER A 287 4.55 30.76 -19.48
CA SER A 287 4.42 31.59 -20.68
C SER A 287 4.21 30.76 -21.95
N ILE A 288 4.76 29.56 -22.00
CA ILE A 288 4.62 28.54 -23.04
C ILE A 288 3.25 27.88 -22.87
N LEU A 289 2.84 27.50 -21.66
CA LEU A 289 1.47 27.04 -21.42
C LEU A 289 0.43 28.13 -21.71
N ALA A 290 0.75 29.41 -21.56
CA ALA A 290 -0.09 30.53 -22.02
C ALA A 290 0.05 30.84 -23.53
N LYS A 291 1.14 30.40 -24.19
CA LYS A 291 1.43 30.62 -25.63
C LYS A 291 0.99 29.45 -26.52
N ASP A 292 1.23 28.21 -26.13
CA ASP A 292 0.70 27.00 -26.75
C ASP A 292 -0.82 26.98 -26.67
N VAL A 293 -1.38 27.58 -25.62
CA VAL A 293 -2.82 27.88 -25.49
C VAL A 293 -3.29 28.96 -26.47
N SER A 294 -2.44 29.90 -26.87
CA SER A 294 -2.78 30.95 -27.87
C SER A 294 -2.32 30.66 -29.30
N SER A 295 -1.53 29.61 -29.55
CA SER A 295 -0.94 29.30 -30.85
C SER A 295 -1.01 27.83 -31.27
N ALA A 296 -2.02 27.10 -30.80
CA ALA A 296 -2.36 25.75 -31.27
C ALA A 296 -2.89 25.69 -32.74
N GLY A 297 -2.32 26.50 -33.63
CA GLY A 297 -2.59 26.51 -35.07
C GLY A 297 -1.43 26.09 -35.96
N THR A 298 -0.21 25.94 -35.45
CA THR A 298 0.94 25.50 -36.28
C THR A 298 1.95 24.69 -35.48
N ARG A 299 1.82 23.35 -35.51
CA ARG A 299 2.90 22.44 -35.08
C ARG A 299 4.12 22.64 -35.97
N LYS A 300 5.23 23.08 -35.39
CA LYS A 300 6.59 22.74 -35.84
C LYS A 300 7.29 22.06 -34.67
N ASP A 301 7.85 20.88 -34.96
CA ASP A 301 8.60 20.05 -34.03
C ASP A 301 9.73 20.83 -33.37
N ASP A 302 9.68 20.96 -32.04
CA ASP A 302 10.83 21.25 -31.18
C ASP A 302 10.92 20.11 -30.15
N PRO A 303 12.11 19.60 -29.78
CA PRO A 303 12.26 18.45 -28.92
C PRO A 303 12.11 18.87 -27.46
N GLU A 304 10.88 19.14 -27.04
CA GLU A 304 10.57 19.52 -25.65
C GLU A 304 10.03 18.33 -24.84
N LYS A 305 10.43 18.26 -23.56
CA LYS A 305 10.10 17.25 -22.54
C LYS A 305 8.76 16.53 -22.80
N GLU A 306 8.79 15.22 -23.05
CA GLU A 306 7.60 14.39 -23.22
C GLU A 306 6.72 14.42 -21.94
N ILE A 307 5.72 15.29 -21.95
CA ILE A 307 4.69 15.39 -20.94
C ILE A 307 3.56 14.43 -21.31
N LEU A 308 3.19 13.53 -20.40
CA LEU A 308 2.12 12.55 -20.63
C LEU A 308 0.81 13.04 -20.02
N ASP A 309 -0.06 13.60 -20.86
CA ASP A 309 -1.42 13.95 -20.46
C ASP A 309 -2.33 12.72 -20.46
N ILE A 310 -3.00 12.48 -19.33
CA ILE A 310 -3.99 11.40 -19.23
C ILE A 310 -5.26 11.79 -19.98
N SER A 311 -5.71 10.95 -20.90
CA SER A 311 -7.05 11.06 -21.50
C SER A 311 -8.09 10.27 -20.69
N VAL A 312 -9.38 10.60 -20.86
CA VAL A 312 -10.49 9.86 -20.21
C VAL A 312 -10.44 8.37 -20.54
N THR A 313 -10.21 8.04 -21.82
CA THR A 313 -10.05 6.64 -22.27
C THR A 313 -8.82 5.99 -21.65
N GLY A 314 -7.71 6.73 -21.57
CA GLY A 314 -6.50 6.29 -20.91
C GLY A 314 -6.71 5.96 -19.44
N ALA A 315 -7.47 6.78 -18.70
CA ALA A 315 -7.77 6.55 -17.28
C ALA A 315 -8.53 5.23 -17.04
N VAL A 316 -9.54 4.93 -17.86
CA VAL A 316 -10.30 3.68 -17.74
C VAL A 316 -9.43 2.48 -18.12
N PHE A 317 -8.69 2.58 -19.24
CA PHE A 317 -7.78 1.52 -19.68
C PHE A 317 -6.69 1.23 -18.64
N PHE A 318 -6.18 2.27 -17.98
CA PHE A 318 -5.21 2.17 -16.92
C PHE A 318 -5.71 1.29 -15.75
N ILE A 319 -6.93 1.55 -15.26
CA ILE A 319 -7.52 0.80 -14.14
C ILE A 319 -7.83 -0.66 -14.53
N VAL A 320 -8.32 -0.90 -15.75
CA VAL A 320 -8.54 -2.26 -16.25
C VAL A 320 -7.22 -3.02 -16.35
N THR A 321 -6.18 -2.39 -16.89
CA THR A 321 -4.84 -2.98 -16.99
C THR A 321 -4.26 -3.27 -15.62
N ALA A 322 -4.39 -2.35 -14.67
CA ALA A 322 -3.97 -2.55 -13.28
C ALA A 322 -4.69 -3.74 -12.61
N SER A 323 -5.99 -3.91 -12.88
CA SER A 323 -6.79 -5.03 -12.36
C SER A 323 -6.33 -6.37 -12.92
N ILE A 324 -6.08 -6.44 -14.23
CA ILE A 324 -5.53 -7.65 -14.88
C ILE A 324 -4.15 -7.96 -14.34
N PHE A 325 -3.32 -6.93 -14.17
CA PHE A 325 -1.98 -7.04 -13.62
C PHE A 325 -1.97 -7.56 -12.18
N LEU A 326 -2.88 -7.07 -11.33
CA LEU A 326 -3.03 -7.53 -9.96
C LEU A 326 -3.45 -9.00 -9.87
N LEU A 327 -4.38 -9.43 -10.73
CA LEU A 327 -4.76 -10.84 -10.83
C LEU A 327 -3.61 -11.73 -11.32
N LEU A 328 -2.85 -11.24 -12.30
CA LEU A 328 -1.67 -11.95 -12.78
C LEU A 328 -0.66 -12.11 -11.65
N LEU A 329 -0.43 -11.06 -10.87
CA LEU A 329 0.41 -11.10 -9.67
C LEU A 329 -0.08 -12.15 -8.69
N PHE A 330 -1.37 -12.12 -8.32
CA PHE A 330 -1.98 -13.05 -7.37
C PHE A 330 -1.88 -14.52 -7.78
N TYR A 331 -2.20 -14.85 -9.03
CA TYR A 331 -2.15 -16.24 -9.50
C TYR A 331 -0.74 -16.71 -9.86
N PHE A 332 0.12 -15.79 -10.27
CA PHE A 332 1.47 -16.08 -10.74
C PHE A 332 2.51 -15.49 -9.78
N MET A 333 2.22 -15.54 -8.45
CA MET A 333 3.08 -15.15 -7.31
C MET A 333 4.39 -15.96 -7.32
N SER A 334 5.16 -15.80 -8.38
CA SER A 334 6.46 -16.40 -8.60
C SER A 334 7.48 -15.39 -8.14
N SER A 335 8.45 -15.85 -7.35
CA SER A 335 9.58 -15.02 -6.88
C SER A 335 10.29 -14.29 -8.03
N TRP A 336 10.27 -14.88 -9.23
CA TRP A 336 10.81 -14.22 -10.44
C TRP A 336 10.12 -12.89 -10.77
N PHE A 337 8.80 -12.80 -10.59
CA PHE A 337 8.05 -11.58 -10.89
C PHE A 337 8.35 -10.45 -9.91
N VAL A 338 8.46 -10.78 -8.61
CA VAL A 338 8.84 -9.82 -7.57
C VAL A 338 10.25 -9.28 -7.82
N TRP A 339 11.16 -10.13 -8.28
CA TRP A 339 12.49 -9.71 -8.74
C TRP A 339 12.44 -8.73 -9.91
N VAL A 340 11.65 -9.02 -10.94
CA VAL A 340 11.48 -8.13 -12.10
C VAL A 340 10.94 -6.77 -11.66
N LEU A 341 9.90 -6.74 -10.83
CA LEU A 341 9.36 -5.50 -10.26
C LEU A 341 10.41 -4.73 -9.46
N THR A 342 11.23 -5.43 -8.68
CA THR A 342 12.29 -4.81 -7.87
C THR A 342 13.37 -4.16 -8.74
N ILE A 343 13.75 -4.81 -9.86
CA ILE A 343 14.70 -4.23 -10.82
C ILE A 343 14.13 -2.96 -11.43
N PHE A 344 12.87 -2.98 -11.86
CA PHE A 344 12.23 -1.78 -12.41
C PHE A 344 12.09 -0.65 -11.39
N PHE A 345 11.75 -1.00 -10.14
CA PHE A 345 11.73 -0.04 -9.04
C PHE A 345 13.11 0.61 -8.84
N CYS A 346 14.20 -0.17 -8.87
CA CYS A 346 15.56 0.37 -8.81
C CYS A 346 15.87 1.31 -9.98
N ILE A 347 15.49 0.96 -11.21
CA ILE A 347 15.72 1.80 -12.39
C ILE A 347 14.96 3.13 -12.25
N GLY A 348 13.68 3.08 -11.88
CA GLY A 348 12.86 4.26 -11.68
C GLY A 348 13.28 5.13 -10.51
N GLY A 349 13.60 4.52 -9.37
CA GLY A 349 14.12 5.22 -8.21
C GLY A 349 15.47 5.88 -8.49
N MET A 350 16.38 5.20 -9.19
CA MET A 350 17.66 5.76 -9.64
C MET A 350 17.45 6.95 -10.57
N GLN A 351 16.55 6.85 -11.55
CA GLN A 351 16.25 7.95 -12.47
C GLN A 351 15.64 9.14 -11.73
N GLY A 352 14.69 8.90 -10.83
CA GLY A 352 14.09 9.97 -10.05
C GLY A 352 15.08 10.65 -9.12
N MET A 353 15.94 9.87 -8.47
CA MET A 353 17.00 10.39 -7.62
C MET A 353 18.00 11.23 -8.43
N HIS A 354 18.39 10.76 -9.62
CA HIS A 354 19.23 11.50 -10.54
C HIS A 354 18.61 12.85 -10.92
N ASN A 355 17.34 12.86 -11.34
CA ASN A 355 16.61 14.07 -11.70
C ASN A 355 16.57 15.08 -10.54
N ILE A 356 16.25 14.60 -9.33
CA ILE A 356 16.16 15.43 -8.12
C ILE A 356 17.52 16.03 -7.76
N ILE A 357 18.57 15.20 -7.67
CA ILE A 357 19.91 15.65 -7.31
C ILE A 357 20.43 16.64 -8.35
N MET A 358 20.27 16.34 -9.64
CA MET A 358 20.70 17.23 -10.71
C MET A 358 20.00 18.58 -10.64
N ALA A 359 18.69 18.60 -10.44
CA ALA A 359 17.93 19.85 -10.34
C ALA A 359 18.37 20.70 -9.14
N VAL A 360 18.65 20.08 -7.99
CA VAL A 360 19.17 20.79 -6.79
C VAL A 360 20.59 21.32 -7.02
N ILE A 361 21.48 20.51 -7.60
CA ILE A 361 22.87 20.90 -7.89
C ILE A 361 22.89 22.06 -8.89
N LEU A 362 22.10 21.98 -9.96
CA LEU A 362 22.02 23.02 -10.98
C LEU A 362 21.46 24.32 -10.42
N ARG A 363 20.47 24.25 -9.51
CA ARG A 363 19.96 25.42 -8.80
C ARG A 363 21.02 26.09 -7.93
N LYS A 364 21.79 25.31 -7.16
CA LYS A 364 22.79 25.85 -6.22
C LYS A 364 24.09 26.28 -6.90
N CYS A 365 24.50 25.59 -7.96
CA CYS A 365 25.81 25.72 -8.60
C CYS A 365 25.72 25.64 -10.13
N ARG A 366 25.14 26.66 -10.79
CA ARG A 366 24.98 26.74 -12.25
C ARG A 366 26.30 26.62 -13.05
N HIS A 367 27.46 26.93 -12.45
CA HIS A 367 28.76 26.89 -13.14
C HIS A 367 29.30 25.46 -13.40
N LEU A 368 28.88 24.44 -12.64
CA LEU A 368 29.42 23.09 -12.76
C LEU A 368 28.94 22.33 -14.00
N ALA A 369 27.87 22.77 -14.66
CA ALA A 369 27.27 22.09 -15.81
C ALA A 369 28.05 22.23 -17.14
N ARG A 370 29.11 23.04 -17.16
CA ARG A 370 29.74 23.53 -18.42
C ARG A 370 30.66 22.52 -19.13
N LYS A 371 31.00 21.38 -18.51
CA LYS A 371 31.85 20.34 -19.13
C LYS A 371 31.01 19.16 -19.62
N SER A 372 30.87 19.01 -20.94
CA SER A 372 30.19 17.90 -21.62
C SER A 372 31.18 16.92 -22.25
N VAL A 373 30.88 15.62 -22.15
CA VAL A 373 31.62 14.54 -22.81
C VAL A 373 30.68 13.84 -23.81
N LYS A 374 31.17 13.55 -25.01
CA LYS A 374 30.42 12.77 -26.02
C LYS A 374 30.65 11.29 -25.78
N LEU A 375 29.60 10.55 -25.44
CA LEU A 375 29.61 9.10 -25.35
C LEU A 375 28.97 8.48 -26.61
N PRO A 376 29.57 7.43 -27.20
CA PRO A 376 29.13 6.87 -28.49
C PRO A 376 27.75 6.18 -28.45
N LEU A 377 27.21 5.89 -27.25
CA LEU A 377 25.90 5.24 -27.05
C LEU A 377 24.85 6.12 -26.34
N LEU A 378 25.26 7.22 -25.68
CA LEU A 378 24.43 8.00 -24.75
C LEU A 378 24.34 9.51 -25.11
N GLY A 379 24.98 9.93 -26.20
CA GLY A 379 24.99 11.33 -26.62
C GLY A 379 25.94 12.23 -25.82
N THR A 380 25.73 13.55 -25.88
CA THR A 380 26.47 14.55 -25.10
C THR A 380 25.93 14.63 -23.68
N MET A 381 26.63 14.04 -22.71
CA MET A 381 26.25 14.14 -21.29
C MET A 381 27.21 15.04 -20.52
N SER A 382 26.73 15.80 -19.55
CA SER A 382 27.61 16.55 -18.64
C SER A 382 28.37 15.59 -17.72
N VAL A 383 29.65 15.88 -17.43
CA VAL A 383 30.47 15.05 -16.51
C VAL A 383 29.82 14.95 -15.13
N LEU A 384 29.14 16.02 -14.71
CA LEU A 384 28.39 16.09 -13.46
C LEU A 384 27.21 15.11 -13.45
N SER A 385 26.43 15.06 -14.54
CA SER A 385 25.32 14.12 -14.70
C SER A 385 25.80 12.67 -14.63
N LEU A 386 26.92 12.36 -15.28
CA LEU A 386 27.51 11.03 -15.24
C LEU A 386 27.95 10.64 -13.83
N LEU A 387 28.60 11.55 -13.09
CA LEU A 387 29.01 11.32 -11.71
C LEU A 387 27.82 11.07 -10.78
N VAL A 388 26.77 11.90 -10.88
CA VAL A 388 25.55 11.73 -10.10
C VAL A 388 24.87 10.41 -10.42
N ASN A 389 24.80 10.02 -11.70
CA ASN A 389 24.24 8.75 -12.11
C ASN A 389 24.98 7.55 -11.49
N ILE A 390 26.32 7.57 -11.47
CA ILE A 390 27.13 6.53 -10.81
C ILE A 390 26.81 6.44 -9.31
N VAL A 391 26.65 7.58 -8.63
CA VAL A 391 26.27 7.62 -7.20
C VAL A 391 24.86 7.06 -6.99
N CYS A 392 23.90 7.42 -7.83
CA CYS A 392 22.52 6.89 -7.75
C CYS A 392 22.48 5.38 -8.00
N LEU A 393 23.26 4.89 -8.97
CA LEU A 393 23.40 3.45 -9.25
C LEU A 393 24.00 2.71 -8.06
N ALA A 394 25.07 3.25 -7.47
CA ALA A 394 25.69 2.66 -6.28
C ALA A 394 24.69 2.57 -5.11
N PHE A 395 23.87 3.60 -4.89
CA PHE A 395 22.83 3.59 -3.87
C PHE A 395 21.76 2.53 -4.14
N ALA A 396 21.25 2.45 -5.38
CA ALA A 396 20.24 1.46 -5.76
C ALA A 396 20.76 0.02 -5.64
N VAL A 397 22.00 -0.24 -6.06
CA VAL A 397 22.64 -1.57 -5.91
C VAL A 397 22.87 -1.92 -4.44
N PHE A 398 23.32 -0.96 -3.63
CA PHE A 398 23.50 -1.17 -2.20
C PHE A 398 22.18 -1.55 -1.52
N TRP A 399 21.11 -0.80 -1.81
CA TRP A 399 19.78 -1.13 -1.31
C TRP A 399 19.32 -2.51 -1.78
N PHE A 400 19.49 -2.82 -3.08
CA PHE A 400 19.09 -4.09 -3.66
C PHE A 400 19.72 -5.32 -2.97
N ILE A 401 21.01 -5.22 -2.63
CA ILE A 401 21.75 -6.27 -1.92
C ILE A 401 21.30 -6.37 -0.45
N LYS A 402 21.02 -5.23 0.19
CA LYS A 402 20.65 -5.15 1.61
C LYS A 402 19.15 -5.12 1.86
N ARG A 403 18.30 -5.40 0.87
CA ARG A 403 16.83 -5.26 0.95
C ARG A 403 16.16 -6.09 2.05
N HIS A 404 16.82 -7.16 2.50
CA HIS A 404 16.32 -8.07 3.55
C HIS A 404 16.75 -7.67 4.97
N THR A 405 17.53 -6.59 5.12
CA THR A 405 17.92 -6.11 6.45
C THR A 405 16.84 -5.20 7.05
N SER A 406 16.80 -5.13 8.38
CA SER A 406 15.80 -4.32 9.11
C SER A 406 15.83 -2.83 8.80
N TYR A 407 16.97 -2.27 8.38
CA TYR A 407 17.14 -0.85 8.03
C TYR A 407 16.89 -0.54 6.54
N SER A 408 16.59 -1.54 5.73
CA SER A 408 16.42 -1.40 4.27
C SER A 408 15.26 -0.51 3.86
N TRP A 409 14.27 -0.32 4.74
CA TRP A 409 13.12 0.55 4.50
C TRP A 409 13.52 1.99 4.17
N VAL A 410 14.56 2.53 4.82
CA VAL A 410 15.02 3.91 4.55
C VAL A 410 15.44 4.08 3.10
N GLY A 411 16.20 3.13 2.57
CA GLY A 411 16.64 3.18 1.17
C GLY A 411 15.48 2.98 0.19
N GLN A 412 14.51 2.14 0.55
CA GLN A 412 13.30 1.91 -0.26
C GLN A 412 12.48 3.19 -0.33
N ASP A 413 12.19 3.81 0.81
CA ASP A 413 11.36 5.00 0.89
C ASP A 413 12.02 6.18 0.16
N ILE A 414 13.35 6.34 0.27
CA ILE A 414 14.08 7.35 -0.52
C ILE A 414 13.91 7.10 -2.02
N LEU A 415 14.13 5.88 -2.51
CA LEU A 415 13.95 5.54 -3.94
C LEU A 415 12.49 5.72 -4.38
N GLY A 416 11.54 5.34 -3.53
CA GLY A 416 10.10 5.46 -3.75
C GLY A 416 9.66 6.93 -3.85
N ILE A 417 10.04 7.77 -2.90
CA ILE A 417 9.75 9.21 -2.92
C ILE A 417 10.35 9.85 -4.17
N CYS A 418 11.59 9.52 -4.54
CA CYS A 418 12.22 10.03 -5.76
C CYS A 418 11.48 9.62 -7.03
N LEU A 419 11.06 8.35 -7.11
CA LEU A 419 10.25 7.82 -8.20
C LEU A 419 8.91 8.56 -8.28
N MET A 420 8.22 8.73 -7.16
CA MET A 420 6.90 9.35 -7.10
C MET A 420 6.92 10.83 -7.47
N ILE A 421 7.91 11.60 -6.96
CA ILE A 421 8.09 13.01 -7.35
C ILE A 421 8.27 13.12 -8.86
N THR A 422 9.03 12.20 -9.46
CA THR A 422 9.26 12.18 -10.92
C THR A 422 7.99 11.78 -11.67
N ALA A 423 7.27 10.77 -11.21
CA ALA A 423 6.01 10.33 -11.81
C ALA A 423 4.96 11.46 -11.82
N LEU A 424 4.84 12.22 -10.73
CA LEU A 424 3.93 13.38 -10.63
C LEU A 424 4.33 14.56 -11.54
N GLN A 425 5.57 14.61 -12.02
CA GLN A 425 6.02 15.64 -12.98
C GLN A 425 5.76 15.24 -14.43
N VAL A 426 5.94 13.95 -14.72
CA VAL A 426 5.77 13.35 -16.06
C VAL A 426 4.29 13.23 -16.39
N VAL A 427 3.51 12.66 -15.46
CA VAL A 427 2.09 12.40 -15.65
C VAL A 427 1.30 13.64 -15.26
N ARG A 428 0.44 14.12 -16.15
CA ARG A 428 -0.35 15.33 -15.92
C ARG A 428 -1.83 15.08 -16.18
N LEU A 429 -2.66 15.66 -15.32
CA LEU A 429 -4.08 15.77 -15.57
C LEU A 429 -4.35 17.06 -16.35
N PRO A 430 -5.00 16.98 -17.53
CA PRO A 430 -5.28 18.15 -18.34
C PRO A 430 -6.43 18.97 -17.76
N ASN A 431 -7.41 18.34 -17.10
CA ASN A 431 -8.59 19.01 -16.52
C ASN A 431 -9.22 18.21 -15.37
N ILE A 432 -10.16 18.83 -14.65
CA ILE A 432 -10.87 18.17 -13.54
C ILE A 432 -11.79 17.05 -14.03
N LYS A 433 -12.23 17.05 -15.30
CA LYS A 433 -13.06 15.97 -15.87
C LYS A 433 -12.28 14.66 -15.91
N VAL A 434 -11.06 14.68 -16.45
CA VAL A 434 -10.18 13.50 -16.44
C VAL A 434 -9.85 13.10 -15.00
N ALA A 435 -9.55 14.08 -14.13
CA ALA A 435 -9.30 13.82 -12.71
C ALA A 435 -10.46 13.09 -12.03
N THR A 436 -11.69 13.54 -12.29
CA THR A 436 -12.93 12.95 -11.76
C THR A 436 -13.08 11.51 -12.21
N VAL A 437 -12.93 11.24 -13.52
CA VAL A 437 -13.04 9.87 -14.05
C VAL A 437 -11.96 8.97 -13.46
N LEU A 438 -10.70 9.40 -13.46
CA LEU A 438 -9.58 8.62 -12.93
C LEU A 438 -9.77 8.29 -11.44
N LEU A 439 -10.08 9.28 -10.61
CA LEU A 439 -10.24 9.10 -9.17
C LEU A 439 -11.50 8.30 -8.81
N CYS A 440 -12.61 8.48 -9.52
CA CYS A 440 -13.79 7.65 -9.34
C CYS A 440 -13.53 6.19 -9.74
N CYS A 441 -12.81 5.94 -10.83
CA CYS A 441 -12.42 4.58 -11.19
C CYS A 441 -11.45 3.96 -10.17
N ALA A 442 -10.48 4.74 -9.68
CA ALA A 442 -9.54 4.29 -8.65
C ALA A 442 -10.24 4.01 -7.31
N PHE A 443 -11.22 4.83 -6.93
CA PHE A 443 -12.08 4.60 -5.76
C PHE A 443 -12.83 3.27 -5.84
N VAL A 444 -13.47 2.98 -6.98
CA VAL A 444 -14.19 1.70 -7.18
C VAL A 444 -13.21 0.53 -7.22
N TYR A 445 -12.05 0.70 -7.85
CA TYR A 445 -10.98 -0.30 -7.89
C TYR A 445 -10.55 -0.71 -6.48
N ASP A 446 -10.28 0.26 -5.60
CA ASP A 446 -9.79 0.01 -4.25
C ASP A 446 -10.83 -0.75 -3.40
N ILE A 447 -12.09 -0.30 -3.42
CA ILE A 447 -13.19 -0.99 -2.74
C ILE A 447 -13.36 -2.43 -3.24
N PHE A 448 -13.29 -2.62 -4.57
CA PHE A 448 -13.43 -3.95 -5.16
C PHE A 448 -12.32 -4.89 -4.68
N TRP A 449 -11.07 -4.46 -4.73
CA TRP A 449 -9.94 -5.31 -4.39
C TRP A 449 -9.76 -5.53 -2.88
N VAL A 450 -10.26 -4.64 -2.03
CA VAL A 450 -10.20 -4.81 -0.58
C VAL A 450 -11.37 -5.63 -0.03
N PHE A 451 -12.62 -5.23 -0.35
CA PHE A 451 -13.82 -5.81 0.27
C PHE A 451 -14.54 -6.86 -0.58
N ILE A 452 -14.50 -6.74 -1.91
CA ILE A 452 -15.22 -7.68 -2.78
C ILE A 452 -14.35 -8.91 -3.11
N SER A 453 -13.03 -8.73 -3.23
CA SER A 453 -12.13 -9.84 -3.56
C SER A 453 -12.15 -11.02 -2.56
N PRO A 454 -12.24 -10.82 -1.23
CA PRO A 454 -12.35 -11.94 -0.29
C PRO A 454 -13.61 -12.78 -0.48
N LEU A 455 -14.70 -12.16 -0.94
CA LEU A 455 -15.96 -12.86 -1.20
C LEU A 455 -15.86 -13.82 -2.39
N ILE A 456 -14.91 -13.57 -3.31
CA ILE A 456 -14.71 -14.35 -4.54
C ILE A 456 -13.54 -15.33 -4.40
N PHE A 457 -12.45 -14.90 -3.75
CA PHE A 457 -11.18 -15.63 -3.69
C PHE A 457 -10.83 -16.14 -2.29
N HIS A 458 -11.72 -15.99 -1.30
CA HIS A 458 -11.53 -16.31 0.12
C HIS A 458 -10.45 -15.50 0.85
N GLU A 459 -9.60 -14.75 0.15
CA GLU A 459 -8.60 -13.84 0.69
C GLU A 459 -8.62 -12.49 -0.04
N SER A 460 -8.22 -11.42 0.64
CA SER A 460 -8.05 -10.09 0.02
C SER A 460 -6.83 -10.10 -0.90
N VAL A 461 -7.06 -10.18 -2.21
CA VAL A 461 -5.99 -10.23 -3.23
C VAL A 461 -4.98 -9.09 -3.08
N MET A 462 -5.44 -7.86 -2.78
CA MET A 462 -4.55 -6.72 -2.61
C MET A 462 -3.62 -6.87 -1.38
N ILE A 463 -4.12 -7.45 -0.29
CA ILE A 463 -3.34 -7.62 0.95
C ILE A 463 -2.27 -8.69 0.75
N VAL A 464 -2.66 -9.84 0.17
CA VAL A 464 -1.75 -10.95 -0.14
C VAL A 464 -0.66 -10.49 -1.10
N VAL A 465 -1.04 -9.73 -2.14
CA VAL A 465 -0.08 -9.19 -3.12
C VAL A 465 0.86 -8.16 -2.50
N ALA A 466 0.37 -7.27 -1.63
CA ALA A 466 1.19 -6.25 -0.99
C ALA A 466 2.19 -6.84 0.02
N GLN A 467 1.77 -7.83 0.80
CA GLN A 467 2.61 -8.48 1.81
C GLN A 467 3.61 -9.47 1.20
N GLY A 468 3.26 -10.08 0.08
CA GLY A 468 4.09 -11.08 -0.58
C GLY A 468 4.07 -12.43 0.13
N ASP A 469 4.86 -13.38 -0.36
CA ASP A 469 4.90 -14.73 0.18
C ASP A 469 5.69 -14.76 1.49
N SER A 470 5.00 -15.04 2.59
CA SER A 470 5.54 -15.08 3.95
C SER A 470 6.68 -16.10 4.11
N SER A 471 6.78 -17.09 3.22
CA SER A 471 7.83 -18.11 3.25
C SER A 471 9.16 -17.66 2.62
N THR A 472 9.11 -16.71 1.68
CA THR A 472 10.31 -16.19 0.98
C THR A 472 10.75 -14.82 1.50
N GLY A 473 9.86 -14.12 2.21
CA GLY A 473 10.10 -12.77 2.72
C GLY A 473 10.18 -11.70 1.62
N GLU A 474 9.79 -12.04 0.39
CA GLU A 474 9.83 -11.11 -0.73
C GLU A 474 8.51 -10.31 -0.80
N SER A 475 8.59 -9.02 -0.46
CA SER A 475 7.48 -8.06 -0.55
C SER A 475 7.66 -7.13 -1.76
N ILE A 476 6.55 -6.61 -2.29
CA ILE A 476 6.57 -5.71 -3.44
C ILE A 476 7.08 -4.32 -3.02
N PRO A 477 8.11 -3.75 -3.67
CA PRO A 477 8.74 -2.49 -3.23
C PRO A 477 7.93 -1.23 -3.57
N MET A 478 6.73 -1.35 -4.14
CA MET A 478 5.88 -0.23 -4.60
C MET A 478 5.00 0.34 -3.47
N LEU A 479 5.58 0.46 -2.28
CA LEU A 479 4.95 1.00 -1.07
C LEU A 479 5.99 1.75 -0.24
N LEU A 480 5.56 2.77 0.49
CA LEU A 480 6.36 3.36 1.56
C LEU A 480 6.12 2.57 2.83
N ARG A 481 7.19 2.31 3.60
CA ARG A 481 7.08 1.53 4.84
C ARG A 481 7.92 2.11 5.96
N ILE A 482 7.32 2.20 7.14
CA ILE A 482 8.05 2.54 8.36
C ILE A 482 7.81 1.42 9.39
N PRO A 483 8.85 0.95 10.10
CA PRO A 483 8.68 -0.02 11.17
C PRO A 483 7.84 0.55 12.30
N ARG A 484 6.96 -0.25 12.89
CA ARG A 484 6.21 0.14 14.09
C ARG A 484 7.14 0.16 15.29
N PHE A 485 7.58 1.34 15.70
CA PHE A 485 8.58 1.48 16.76
C PHE A 485 8.06 1.10 18.16
N PHE A 486 6.75 1.26 18.39
CA PHE A 486 6.13 1.07 19.71
C PHE A 486 5.10 -0.06 19.75
N ASP A 487 4.87 -0.76 18.64
CA ASP A 487 3.96 -1.91 18.61
C ASP A 487 4.70 -3.16 19.12
N PRO A 488 4.26 -3.80 20.21
CA PRO A 488 4.86 -5.05 20.70
C PRO A 488 4.81 -6.17 19.67
N TRP A 489 3.90 -6.11 18.69
CA TRP A 489 3.79 -7.05 17.58
C TRP A 489 4.89 -6.90 16.53
N GLY A 490 5.55 -5.73 16.48
CA GLY A 490 6.46 -5.38 15.42
C GLY A 490 5.72 -5.19 14.09
N GLY A 491 6.45 -5.36 12.99
CA GLY A 491 5.91 -5.17 11.65
C GLY A 491 6.11 -3.75 11.11
N TYR A 492 5.47 -3.50 9.97
CA TYR A 492 5.59 -2.26 9.21
C TYR A 492 4.19 -1.70 8.96
N ASP A 493 4.04 -0.40 9.13
CA ASP A 493 2.94 0.31 8.48
C ASP A 493 3.35 0.62 7.06
N MET A 494 2.37 0.50 6.15
CA MET A 494 2.59 0.59 4.72
C MET A 494 1.53 1.47 4.08
N ILE A 495 1.94 2.27 3.10
CA ILE A 495 1.04 3.03 2.25
C ILE A 495 1.39 2.80 0.78
N GLY A 496 0.39 2.52 -0.04
CA GLY A 496 0.57 2.23 -1.46
C GLY A 496 0.95 3.48 -2.25
N PHE A 497 1.79 3.33 -3.28
CA PHE A 497 2.09 4.46 -4.17
C PHE A 497 0.85 5.00 -4.88
N GLY A 498 -0.13 4.14 -5.19
CA GLY A 498 -1.40 4.56 -5.80
C GLY A 498 -2.13 5.60 -4.94
N ASP A 499 -2.19 5.36 -3.63
CA ASP A 499 -2.88 6.23 -2.66
C ASP A 499 -2.26 7.62 -2.55
N ILE A 500 -1.00 7.76 -2.97
CA ILE A 500 -0.29 9.03 -2.98
C ILE A 500 -0.28 9.66 -4.38
N LEU A 501 -0.07 8.86 -5.43
CA LEU A 501 0.03 9.33 -6.81
C LEU A 501 -1.31 9.85 -7.34
N PHE A 502 -2.41 9.11 -7.16
CA PHE A 502 -3.71 9.52 -7.71
C PHE A 502 -4.21 10.87 -7.16
N PRO A 503 -4.33 11.07 -5.83
CA PRO A 503 -4.67 12.39 -5.28
C PRO A 503 -3.56 13.41 -5.52
N GLY A 504 -2.29 12.99 -5.57
CA GLY A 504 -1.15 13.84 -5.87
C GLY A 504 -1.20 14.47 -7.27
N LEU A 505 -1.74 13.75 -8.26
CA LEU A 505 -1.99 14.30 -9.61
C LEU A 505 -3.04 15.41 -9.57
N LEU A 506 -4.12 15.24 -8.80
CA LEU A 506 -5.16 16.25 -8.62
C LEU A 506 -4.61 17.50 -7.90
N ILE A 507 -3.83 17.32 -6.84
CA ILE A 507 -3.20 18.43 -6.10
C ILE A 507 -2.17 19.16 -6.98
N SER A 508 -1.40 18.42 -7.77
CA SER A 508 -0.46 19.00 -8.74
C SER A 508 -1.19 19.80 -9.82
N PHE A 509 -2.34 19.31 -10.31
CA PHE A 509 -3.20 20.07 -11.21
C PHE A 509 -3.71 21.37 -10.56
N ALA A 510 -4.20 21.31 -9.32
CA ALA A 510 -4.69 22.46 -8.58
C ALA A 510 -3.60 23.52 -8.33
N SER A 511 -2.38 23.08 -7.98
CA SER A 511 -1.20 23.95 -7.86
C SER A 511 -0.95 24.73 -9.15
N ARG A 512 -1.01 24.07 -10.32
CA ARG A 512 -0.84 24.75 -11.61
C ARG A 512 -1.98 25.71 -11.92
N TYR A 513 -3.22 25.30 -11.67
CA TYR A 513 -4.41 26.12 -11.90
C TYR A 513 -4.38 27.42 -11.07
N ASP A 514 -4.08 27.31 -9.78
CA ASP A 514 -3.99 28.47 -8.88
C ASP A 514 -2.92 29.47 -9.33
N LYS A 515 -1.80 28.99 -9.86
CA LYS A 515 -0.73 29.83 -10.40
C LYS A 515 -1.19 30.61 -11.62
N ILE A 516 -1.88 29.97 -12.55
CA ILE A 516 -2.44 30.62 -13.76
C ILE A 516 -3.43 31.72 -13.40
N LYS A 517 -4.27 31.47 -12.39
CA LYS A 517 -5.21 32.47 -11.89
C LYS A 517 -4.59 33.45 -10.89
N LYS A 518 -3.26 33.40 -10.69
CA LYS A 518 -2.50 34.26 -9.75
C LYS A 518 -3.13 34.35 -8.37
N ARG A 519 -3.62 33.22 -7.86
CA ARG A 519 -4.28 33.17 -6.54
C ARG A 519 -3.26 33.19 -5.42
N VAL A 520 -3.64 33.86 -4.33
CA VAL A 520 -2.96 33.72 -3.05
C VAL A 520 -3.20 32.29 -2.55
N ILE A 521 -2.15 31.65 -2.00
CA ILE A 521 -2.17 30.24 -1.54
C ILE A 521 -3.38 29.91 -0.65
N SER A 522 -3.78 30.83 0.24
CA SER A 522 -4.94 30.64 1.14
C SER A 522 -6.29 30.56 0.41
N ASN A 523 -6.39 31.24 -0.73
CA ASN A 523 -7.60 31.30 -1.55
C ASN A 523 -7.55 30.33 -2.74
N GLY A 524 -6.40 29.69 -2.98
CA GLY A 524 -6.22 28.67 -4.01
C GLY A 524 -6.82 27.31 -3.64
N TYR A 525 -7.01 26.44 -4.61
CA TYR A 525 -7.41 25.04 -4.43
C TYR A 525 -6.29 24.19 -3.81
N PHE A 526 -5.03 24.47 -4.13
CA PHE A 526 -3.86 23.69 -3.72
C PHE A 526 -3.79 23.46 -2.20
N LEU A 527 -3.93 24.53 -1.41
CA LEU A 527 -3.86 24.43 0.06
C LEU A 527 -4.99 23.56 0.61
N TRP A 528 -6.23 23.82 0.19
CA TRP A 528 -7.41 23.10 0.68
C TRP A 528 -7.38 21.63 0.29
N LEU A 529 -6.94 21.30 -0.93
CA LEU A 529 -6.80 19.91 -1.36
C LEU A 529 -5.65 19.19 -0.66
N THR A 530 -4.57 19.89 -0.34
CA THR A 530 -3.47 19.33 0.47
C THR A 530 -3.94 19.01 1.89
N ILE A 531 -4.71 19.92 2.52
CA ILE A 531 -5.33 19.69 3.82
C ILE A 531 -6.34 18.53 3.74
N GLY A 532 -7.18 18.52 2.72
CA GLY A 532 -8.15 17.46 2.47
C GLY A 532 -7.48 16.09 2.28
N TYR A 533 -6.34 16.02 1.60
CA TYR A 533 -5.55 14.80 1.48
C TYR A 533 -5.00 14.32 2.82
N GLY A 534 -4.44 15.23 3.64
CA GLY A 534 -4.00 14.91 5.00
C GLY A 534 -5.13 14.41 5.89
N ILE A 535 -6.30 15.04 5.84
CA ILE A 535 -7.51 14.59 6.57
C ILE A 535 -7.98 13.23 6.07
N GLY A 536 -8.00 12.99 4.75
CA GLY A 536 -8.37 11.70 4.18
C GLY A 536 -7.46 10.55 4.62
N LEU A 537 -6.15 10.80 4.69
CA LEU A 537 -5.18 9.84 5.24
C LEU A 537 -5.39 9.61 6.75
N LEU A 538 -5.66 10.66 7.52
CA LEU A 538 -6.00 10.52 8.95
C LEU A 538 -7.26 9.66 9.14
N LEU A 539 -8.31 9.91 8.34
CA LEU A 539 -9.54 9.11 8.37
C LEU A 539 -9.30 7.66 7.95
N THR A 540 -8.39 7.42 7.01
CA THR A 540 -7.99 6.05 6.63
C THR A 540 -7.35 5.32 7.81
N TYR A 541 -6.44 5.99 8.53
CA TYR A 541 -5.82 5.43 9.73
C TYR A 541 -6.85 5.20 10.85
N LEU A 542 -7.76 6.16 11.06
CA LEU A 542 -8.85 6.01 12.03
C LEU A 542 -9.76 4.82 11.67
N GLY A 543 -10.10 4.65 10.38
CA GLY A 543 -10.86 3.49 9.91
C GLY A 543 -10.14 2.17 10.16
N LEU A 544 -8.82 2.11 9.91
CA LEU A 544 -8.01 0.93 10.21
C LEU A 544 -7.99 0.61 11.72
N TYR A 545 -7.91 1.65 12.56
CA TYR A 545 -7.96 1.51 14.01
C TYR A 545 -9.32 1.02 14.51
N LEU A 546 -10.42 1.57 13.99
CA LEU A 546 -11.78 1.22 14.40
C LEU A 546 -12.22 -0.17 13.93
N MET A 547 -11.67 -0.68 12.83
CA MET A 547 -12.00 -2.01 12.28
C MET A 547 -10.97 -3.08 12.67
N ASP A 548 -10.39 -2.97 13.87
CA ASP A 548 -9.44 -3.93 14.46
C ASP A 548 -8.25 -4.33 13.55
N GLY A 549 -7.86 -3.45 12.63
CA GLY A 549 -6.76 -3.68 11.70
C GLY A 549 -7.12 -4.48 10.44
N HIS A 550 -8.39 -4.73 10.15
CA HIS A 550 -8.80 -5.23 8.84
C HIS A 550 -8.45 -4.22 7.74
N GLY A 551 -7.88 -4.70 6.63
CA GLY A 551 -7.47 -3.85 5.52
C GLY A 551 -8.60 -2.94 5.04
N GLN A 552 -8.29 -1.64 4.93
CA GLN A 552 -9.23 -0.61 4.51
C GLN A 552 -8.87 -0.09 3.12
N PRO A 553 -9.84 0.18 2.24
CA PRO A 553 -9.60 0.91 1.01
C PRO A 553 -9.28 2.37 1.35
N ALA A 554 -8.02 2.81 1.17
CA ALA A 554 -7.59 4.16 1.50
C ALA A 554 -8.29 5.23 0.66
N LEU A 555 -8.52 4.94 -0.64
CA LEU A 555 -9.17 5.87 -1.55
C LEU A 555 -10.63 6.15 -1.19
N LEU A 556 -11.26 5.26 -0.40
CA LEU A 556 -12.60 5.48 0.16
C LEU A 556 -12.69 6.78 0.95
N TYR A 557 -11.64 7.09 1.72
CA TYR A 557 -11.57 8.28 2.57
C TYR A 557 -10.89 9.45 1.86
N ILE A 558 -9.85 9.18 1.05
CA ILE A 558 -9.06 10.21 0.38
C ILE A 558 -9.82 10.91 -0.74
N VAL A 559 -10.55 10.17 -1.59
CA VAL A 559 -11.20 10.74 -2.78
C VAL A 559 -12.30 11.74 -2.39
N PRO A 560 -13.20 11.47 -1.43
CA PRO A 560 -14.16 12.46 -0.96
C PRO A 560 -13.49 13.71 -0.36
N CYS A 561 -12.42 13.54 0.42
CA CYS A 561 -11.72 14.66 1.07
C CYS A 561 -10.89 15.50 0.09
N THR A 562 -10.55 14.98 -1.09
CA THR A 562 -9.79 15.68 -2.13
C THR A 562 -10.70 16.12 -3.28
N LEU A 563 -11.11 15.20 -4.16
CA LEU A 563 -11.97 15.49 -5.30
C LEU A 563 -13.31 16.09 -4.88
N GLY A 564 -13.94 15.54 -3.83
CA GLY A 564 -15.19 16.09 -3.31
C GLY A 564 -15.04 17.54 -2.87
N LEU A 565 -13.96 17.85 -2.13
CA LEU A 565 -13.62 19.22 -1.74
C LEU A 565 -13.34 20.13 -2.96
N ALA A 566 -12.65 19.64 -3.98
CA ALA A 566 -12.41 20.38 -5.22
C ALA A 566 -13.72 20.77 -5.93
N VAL A 567 -14.65 19.82 -6.06
CA VAL A 567 -15.96 20.03 -6.68
C VAL A 567 -16.80 21.00 -5.86
N ILE A 568 -16.86 20.83 -4.53
CA ILE A 568 -17.61 21.73 -3.64
C ILE A 568 -17.07 23.16 -3.74
N LEU A 569 -15.75 23.35 -3.66
CA LEU A 569 -15.13 24.67 -3.80
C LEU A 569 -15.41 25.27 -5.18
N GLY A 570 -15.32 24.47 -6.25
CA GLY A 570 -15.65 24.91 -7.61
C GLY A 570 -17.11 25.33 -7.76
N LEU A 571 -18.04 24.62 -7.13
CA LEU A 571 -19.47 24.96 -7.12
C LEU A 571 -19.75 26.25 -6.35
N VAL A 572 -19.22 26.36 -5.12
CA VAL A 572 -19.41 27.54 -4.25
C VAL A 572 -18.85 28.81 -4.91
N ARG A 573 -17.75 28.67 -5.67
CA ARG A 573 -17.11 29.80 -6.37
C ARG A 573 -17.67 30.05 -7.76
N GLY A 574 -18.54 29.18 -8.28
CA GLY A 574 -19.07 29.27 -9.65
C GLY A 574 -18.03 28.97 -10.74
N GLU A 575 -16.91 28.34 -10.38
CA GLU A 575 -15.76 28.08 -11.26
C GLU A 575 -15.74 26.63 -11.78
N LEU A 576 -16.71 25.80 -11.39
CA LEU A 576 -16.72 24.37 -11.75
C LEU A 576 -16.72 24.16 -13.28
N LYS A 577 -17.49 24.97 -14.02
CA LYS A 577 -17.56 24.84 -15.48
C LYS A 577 -16.19 25.15 -16.13
N GLU A 578 -15.53 26.18 -15.64
CA GLU A 578 -14.18 26.55 -16.08
C GLU A 578 -13.17 25.45 -15.75
N LEU A 579 -13.19 24.89 -14.54
CA LEU A 579 -12.35 23.74 -14.15
C LEU A 579 -12.61 22.50 -15.02
N TRP A 580 -13.89 22.27 -15.38
CA TRP A 580 -14.35 21.14 -16.19
C TRP A 580 -13.85 21.20 -17.62
N ASN A 581 -13.90 22.39 -18.21
CA ASN A 581 -13.50 22.65 -19.59
C ASN A 581 -12.11 23.27 -19.70
N TYR A 582 -11.36 23.29 -18.61
CA TYR A 582 -9.98 23.77 -18.58
C TYR A 582 -9.15 23.04 -19.65
N GLY A 583 -8.46 23.79 -20.49
CA GLY A 583 -7.72 23.26 -21.66
C GLY A 583 -8.57 22.87 -22.89
N ILE A 584 -9.91 22.95 -22.83
CA ILE A 584 -10.83 22.69 -23.96
C ILE A 584 -11.50 24.00 -24.43
N GLU A 585 -11.98 24.85 -23.52
CA GLU A 585 -12.79 26.05 -23.85
C GLU A 585 -12.03 27.16 -24.61
N GLU A 586 -10.69 27.22 -24.54
CA GLU A 586 -9.90 28.20 -25.32
C GLU A 586 -9.65 27.77 -26.77
N SER A 587 -10.05 26.55 -27.15
CA SER A 587 -9.95 26.07 -28.53
C SER A 587 -11.13 26.47 -29.44
N GLU A 588 -12.29 26.86 -28.88
CA GLU A 588 -13.49 27.23 -29.65
C GLU A 588 -13.63 28.74 -29.93
N SER A 589 -12.91 29.61 -29.21
CA SER A 589 -12.99 31.09 -29.41
C SER A 589 -12.14 31.62 -30.57
N HIS A 590 -11.43 30.75 -31.32
CA HIS A 590 -10.66 31.09 -32.51
C HIS A 590 -11.30 30.50 -33.77
N THR A 591 -12.55 30.87 -34.06
CA THR A 591 -13.05 30.82 -35.46
C THR A 591 -12.84 32.21 -36.06
N PRO A 592 -12.00 32.38 -37.09
CA PRO A 592 -11.90 33.65 -37.78
C PRO A 592 -13.24 33.93 -38.48
N GLU A 593 -13.85 35.07 -38.18
CA GLU A 593 -14.98 35.59 -38.97
C GLU A 593 -14.55 35.65 -40.45
N ASP A 594 -15.33 35.02 -41.32
CA ASP A 594 -15.15 35.07 -42.76
C ASP A 594 -15.14 36.54 -43.23
N PRO A 595 -14.11 37.00 -43.96
CA PRO A 595 -14.12 38.34 -44.51
C PRO A 595 -15.22 38.44 -45.58
N MET A 596 -16.09 39.44 -45.44
CA MET A 596 -17.09 39.85 -46.43
C MET A 596 -16.50 39.88 -47.85
N PRO A 597 -17.23 39.43 -48.87
CA PRO A 597 -16.78 39.52 -50.24
C PRO A 597 -16.72 40.99 -50.66
N VAL A 598 -15.52 41.46 -50.98
CA VAL A 598 -15.33 42.73 -51.71
C VAL A 598 -15.34 42.42 -53.20
N ALA A 599 -16.37 42.97 -53.85
CA ALA A 599 -16.63 43.11 -55.30
C ALA A 599 -16.99 41.85 -56.09
#